data_AF-A0A259SII8-F1
#
_entry.id   AF-A0A259SII8-F1
#
_cell.length_a   1.000
_cell.length_b   1.000
_cell.length_c   1.000
_cell.angle_alpha   90.00
_cell.angle_beta   90.00
_cell.angle_gamma   90.00
#
_symmetry.space_group_name_H-M   'P 1'
#
loop_
_entity.id
_entity.type
_entity.pdbx_description
1 polymer ?
#
loop_
_entity_poly.entity_id
_entity_poly.type
_entity_poly.pdbx_seq_one_letter_code
_entity_poly.pdbx_strand_id
1 'polypeptide(L)'
;MTFTLDPALIIQLLISTVLPLLVGLVTKVTTNPAVKAILLAALALATSLLTELGAALARGETYDIGRGLLLTLPTFLIAVGLHFGLWKPVGAADAAQKTFVSSDPLRRDLR
;
A
#
# COMPACT_ATOMS: atom_id res chain seq x y z
N MET A 1 8.03 27.98 31.55
CA MET A 1 7.69 26.67 30.94
C MET A 1 6.22 26.71 30.58
N THR A 2 5.87 26.74 29.29
CA THR A 2 4.49 26.68 28.81
C THR A 2 4.23 25.30 28.22
N PHE A 3 3.31 24.56 28.83
CA PHE A 3 2.86 23.29 28.28
C PHE A 3 1.89 23.59 27.13
N THR A 4 2.29 23.23 25.92
CA THR A 4 1.47 23.36 24.72
C THR A 4 1.32 21.98 24.08
N LEU A 5 0.09 21.65 23.72
CA LEU A 5 -0.22 20.43 22.99
C LEU A 5 -0.30 20.80 21.52
N ASP A 6 0.81 20.58 20.81
CA ASP A 6 0.85 20.75 19.37
C ASP A 6 0.00 19.67 18.68
N PRO A 7 -1.06 20.04 17.95
CA PRO A 7 -1.90 19.09 17.22
C PRO A 7 -1.10 18.23 16.22
N ALA A 8 -0.03 18.77 15.62
CA ALA A 8 0.82 18.02 14.70
C ALA A 8 1.56 16.88 15.43
N LEU A 9 2.09 17.15 16.63
CA LEU A 9 2.75 16.13 17.46
C LEU A 9 1.77 15.06 17.94
N ILE A 10 0.53 15.43 18.27
CA ILE A 10 -0.52 14.47 18.63
C ILE A 10 -0.82 13.54 17.45
N ILE A 11 -0.95 14.09 16.24
CA ILE A 11 -1.20 13.29 15.04
C ILE A 11 -0.01 12.40 14.72
N GLN A 12 1.24 12.90 14.86
CA GLN A 12 2.44 12.07 14.71
C GLN A 12 2.47 10.90 15.71
N LEU A 13 2.08 11.15 16.96
CA LEU A 13 1.98 10.13 17.99
C LEU A 13 0.95 9.06 17.58
N LEU A 14 -0.24 9.47 17.15
CA LEU A 14 -1.28 8.54 16.67
C LEU A 14 -0.80 7.73 15.47
N ILE A 15 -0.11 8.35 14.52
CA ILE A 15 0.41 7.67 13.33
C ILE A 15 1.48 6.63 13.68
N SER A 16 2.41 6.98 14.57
CA SER A 16 3.53 6.11 14.93
C SER A 16 3.15 4.96 15.88
N THR A 17 2.04 5.06 16.61
CA THR A 17 1.64 4.04 17.60
C THR A 17 0.33 3.34 17.25
N VAL A 18 -0.74 4.09 16.99
CA VAL A 18 -2.08 3.51 16.80
C VAL A 18 -2.18 2.76 15.48
N LEU A 19 -1.65 3.31 14.37
CA LEU A 19 -1.71 2.64 13.07
C LEU A 19 -1.00 1.28 13.06
N PRO A 20 0.26 1.15 13.54
CA PRO A 20 0.92 -0.16 13.62
C PRO A 20 0.15 -1.17 14.47
N LEU A 21 -0.50 -0.73 15.56
CA LEU A 21 -1.34 -1.61 16.37
C LEU A 21 -2.57 -2.10 15.61
N LEU A 22 -3.22 -1.23 14.83
CA LEU A 22 -4.33 -1.64 13.95
C LEU A 22 -3.85 -2.64 12.89
N VAL A 23 -2.67 -2.43 12.31
CA VAL A 23 -2.06 -3.38 11.35
C VAL A 23 -1.82 -4.73 12.02
N GLY A 24 -1.24 -4.73 13.22
CA GLY A 24 -1.01 -5.92 14.03
C GLY A 24 -2.31 -6.65 14.40
N LEU A 25 -3.37 -5.90 14.71
CA LEU A 25 -4.67 -6.47 15.03
C LEU A 25 -5.32 -7.14 13.82
N VAL A 26 -5.36 -6.44 12.68
CA VAL A 26 -5.89 -6.98 11.41
C VAL A 26 -5.15 -8.26 11.02
N THR A 27 -3.82 -8.26 11.10
CA THR A 27 -3.01 -9.44 10.75
C THR A 27 -3.24 -10.62 11.68
N LYS A 28 -3.53 -10.38 12.97
CA LYS A 28 -3.78 -11.41 13.97
C LYS A 28 -5.19 -11.99 13.91
N VAL A 29 -6.21 -11.16 13.67
CA VAL A 29 -7.63 -11.56 13.80
C VAL A 29 -8.20 -12.09 12.49
N THR A 30 -7.69 -11.65 11.34
CA THR A 30 -8.23 -12.07 10.04
C THR A 30 -7.59 -13.38 9.56
N THR A 31 -8.39 -14.43 9.39
CA THR A 31 -7.91 -15.74 8.88
C THR A 31 -8.09 -15.87 7.37
N ASN A 32 -9.05 -15.17 6.79
CA ASN A 32 -9.27 -15.18 5.33
C ASN A 32 -8.18 -14.32 4.64
N PRO A 33 -7.38 -14.89 3.72
CA PRO A 33 -6.27 -14.18 3.08
C PRO A 33 -6.74 -13.00 2.21
N ALA A 34 -7.87 -13.13 1.53
CA ALA A 34 -8.45 -12.07 0.69
C ALA A 34 -8.91 -10.87 1.52
N VAL A 35 -9.62 -11.14 2.62
CA VAL A 35 -10.10 -10.10 3.54
C VAL A 35 -8.91 -9.40 4.19
N LYS A 36 -7.89 -10.16 4.61
CA LYS A 36 -6.66 -9.60 5.19
C LYS A 36 -5.97 -8.63 4.22
N ALA A 37 -5.86 -9.01 2.95
CA ALA A 37 -5.20 -8.16 1.96
C ALA A 37 -5.94 -6.87 1.68
N ILE A 38 -7.28 -6.90 1.56
CA ILE A 38 -8.08 -5.67 1.39
C ILE A 38 -7.90 -4.76 2.62
N LEU A 39 -8.01 -5.32 3.83
CA LEU A 39 -7.88 -4.54 5.05
C LEU A 39 -6.48 -3.92 5.17
N LEU A 40 -5.43 -4.67 4.84
CA LEU A 40 -4.07 -4.14 4.83
C LEU A 40 -3.86 -3.08 3.76
N ALA A 41 -4.40 -3.26 2.56
CA ALA A 41 -4.34 -2.26 1.51
C ALA A 41 -5.08 -0.97 1.91
N ALA A 42 -6.26 -1.10 2.53
CA ALA A 42 -7.04 0.03 3.02
C ALA A 42 -6.31 0.76 4.16
N LEU A 43 -5.66 0.00 5.04
CA LEU A 43 -4.89 0.55 6.14
C LEU A 43 -3.61 1.25 5.64
N ALA A 44 -2.96 0.73 4.59
CA ALA A 44 -1.86 1.41 3.91
C ALA A 44 -2.31 2.74 3.26
N LEU A 45 -3.47 2.75 2.61
CA LEU A 45 -4.07 3.98 2.08
C LEU A 45 -4.35 5.00 3.19
N ALA A 46 -4.99 4.57 4.28
CA ALA A 46 -5.22 5.43 5.45
C ALA A 46 -3.92 5.95 6.06
N THR A 47 -2.87 5.11 6.12
CA THR A 47 -1.54 5.50 6.60
C THR A 47 -0.95 6.61 5.74
N SER A 48 -1.04 6.48 4.41
CA SER A 48 -0.51 7.48 3.48
C SER A 48 -1.23 8.83 3.63
N LEU A 49 -2.57 8.82 3.71
CA LEU A 49 -3.37 10.04 3.88
C LEU A 49 -3.10 10.72 5.22
N LEU A 50 -3.00 9.95 6.31
CA LEU A 50 -2.69 10.50 7.62
C LEU A 50 -1.27 11.04 7.69
N THR A 51 -0.31 10.41 7.02
CA THR A 51 1.07 10.89 6.93
C THR A 51 1.14 12.22 6.19
N GLU A 52 0.44 12.35 5.07
CA GLU A 52 0.38 13.60 4.30
C GLU A 52 -0.32 14.71 5.10
N LEU A 53 -1.40 14.39 5.81
CA LEU A 53 -2.07 15.32 6.73
C LEU A 53 -1.14 15.79 7.85
N GLY A 54 -0.43 14.87 8.50
CA GLY A 54 0.54 15.20 9.55
C GLY A 54 1.65 16.11 9.01
N ALA A 55 2.13 15.86 7.79
CA ALA A 55 3.11 16.71 7.13
C ALA A 55 2.56 18.11 6.80
N ALA A 56 1.32 18.20 6.31
CA ALA A 56 0.66 19.49 6.02
C ALA A 56 0.50 20.32 7.31
N LEU A 57 0.07 19.70 8.40
CA LEU A 57 -0.06 20.36 9.70
C LEU A 57 1.27 20.83 10.26
N ALA A 58 2.33 20.01 10.15
CA ALA A 58 3.68 20.40 10.56
C ALA A 58 4.23 21.60 9.75
N ARG A 59 3.77 21.77 8.50
CA ARG A 59 4.11 22.92 7.64
C ARG A 59 3.16 24.11 7.79
N GLY A 60 2.09 23.99 8.59
CA GLY A 60 1.06 25.02 8.71
C GLY A 60 0.21 25.21 7.44
N GLU A 61 0.18 24.22 6.56
CA GLU A 61 -0.57 24.24 5.30
C GLU A 61 -1.97 23.63 5.46
N THR A 62 -2.91 24.08 4.63
CA THR A 62 -4.22 23.45 4.54
C THR A 62 -4.12 22.16 3.73
N TYR A 63 -4.55 21.04 4.33
CA TYR A 63 -4.53 19.76 3.63
C TYR A 63 -5.75 19.59 2.71
N ASP A 64 -5.51 19.36 1.43
CA ASP A 64 -6.54 19.00 0.45
C ASP A 64 -6.73 17.48 0.42
N ILE A 65 -7.78 17.03 1.10
CA ILE A 65 -8.17 15.62 1.18
C ILE A 65 -8.49 15.06 -0.21
N GLY A 66 -9.07 15.86 -1.10
CA GLY A 66 -9.42 15.45 -2.45
C GLY A 66 -8.19 15.14 -3.28
N ARG A 67 -7.16 15.99 -3.18
CA ARG A 67 -5.84 15.74 -3.79
C ARG A 67 -5.21 14.46 -3.25
N GLY A 68 -5.16 14.29 -1.92
CA GLY A 68 -4.58 13.10 -1.31
C GLY A 68 -5.28 11.81 -1.76
N LEU A 69 -6.62 11.82 -1.83
CA LEU A 69 -7.40 10.70 -2.36
C LEU A 69 -7.11 10.44 -3.84
N LEU A 70 -7.08 11.48 -4.69
CA LEU A 70 -6.77 11.32 -6.11
C LEU A 70 -5.40 10.68 -6.36
N LEU A 71 -4.43 10.93 -5.49
CA LEU A 71 -3.06 10.38 -5.60
C LEU A 71 -2.92 8.98 -5.00
N THR A 72 -3.64 8.68 -3.92
CA THR A 72 -3.46 7.42 -3.17
C THR A 72 -4.47 6.33 -3.53
N LEU A 73 -5.71 6.73 -3.88
CA LEU A 73 -6.80 5.80 -4.20
C LEU A 73 -6.49 4.92 -5.42
N PRO A 74 -5.91 5.42 -6.53
CA PRO A 74 -5.52 4.56 -7.64
C PRO A 74 -4.59 3.44 -7.17
N THR A 75 -3.53 3.76 -6.41
CA THR A 75 -2.58 2.80 -5.86
C THR A 75 -3.26 1.71 -5.02
N PHE A 76 -4.25 2.07 -4.20
CA PHE A 76 -5.07 1.09 -3.48
C PHE A 76 -5.85 0.19 -4.43
N LEU A 77 -6.54 0.76 -5.43
CA LEU A 77 -7.28 -0.02 -6.42
C LEU A 77 -6.36 -0.94 -7.24
N ILE A 78 -5.15 -0.48 -7.57
CA ILE A 78 -4.11 -1.29 -8.21
C ILE A 78 -3.73 -2.47 -7.31
N ALA A 79 -3.42 -2.20 -6.04
CA ALA A 79 -3.01 -3.22 -5.09
C ALA A 79 -4.10 -4.29 -4.87
N VAL A 80 -5.35 -3.86 -4.71
CA VAL A 80 -6.51 -4.76 -4.59
C VAL A 80 -6.73 -5.54 -5.89
N GLY A 81 -6.70 -4.86 -7.04
CA GLY A 81 -6.87 -5.49 -8.35
C GLY A 81 -5.80 -6.54 -8.66
N LEU A 82 -4.55 -6.28 -8.29
CA LEU A 82 -3.44 -7.23 -8.37
C LEU A 82 -3.64 -8.41 -7.40
N HIS A 83 -4.09 -8.14 -6.17
CA HIS A 83 -4.31 -9.18 -5.16
C HIS A 83 -5.36 -10.21 -5.61
N PHE A 84 -6.46 -9.76 -6.21
CA PHE A 84 -7.53 -10.64 -6.70
C PHE A 84 -7.31 -11.17 -8.12
N GLY A 85 -6.21 -10.81 -8.78
CA GLY A 85 -5.96 -11.18 -10.18
C GLY A 85 -6.97 -10.59 -11.16
N LEU A 86 -7.73 -9.57 -10.75
CA LEU A 86 -8.64 -8.79 -11.60
C LEU A 86 -7.85 -8.04 -12.67
N TRP A 87 -6.65 -7.58 -12.30
CA TRP A 87 -5.64 -7.20 -13.27
C TRP A 87 -4.85 -8.45 -13.65
N LYS A 88 -5.01 -8.93 -14.88
CA LYS A 88 -4.13 -9.97 -15.43
C LYS A 88 -2.89 -9.33 -16.09
N PRO A 89 -1.72 -9.23 -15.43
CA PRO A 89 -0.44 -9.31 -16.13
C PRO A 89 -0.08 -10.77 -16.50
N VAL A 90 -1.01 -11.72 -16.33
CA VAL A 90 -0.81 -13.18 -16.47
C VAL A 90 -0.51 -13.61 -17.92
N GLY A 91 -0.59 -12.71 -18.89
CA GLY A 91 -0.03 -12.95 -20.23
C GLY A 91 1.44 -12.55 -20.35
N ALA A 92 1.91 -11.57 -19.58
CA ALA A 92 3.26 -11.04 -19.66
C ALA A 92 4.29 -11.92 -18.92
N ALA A 93 3.92 -12.50 -17.78
CA ALA A 93 4.79 -13.44 -17.05
C ALA A 93 4.96 -14.77 -17.82
N ASP A 94 3.86 -15.33 -18.34
CA ASP A 94 3.90 -16.51 -19.21
C ASP A 94 4.62 -16.23 -20.54
N ALA A 95 4.42 -15.05 -21.14
CA ALA A 95 5.15 -14.65 -22.34
C ALA A 95 6.64 -14.43 -22.08
N ALA A 96 7.01 -13.83 -20.93
CA ALA A 96 8.40 -13.62 -20.52
C ALA A 96 9.12 -14.93 -20.20
N GLN A 97 8.44 -15.88 -19.55
CA GLN A 97 8.98 -17.24 -19.35
C GLN A 97 9.16 -17.99 -20.67
N LYS A 98 8.22 -17.85 -21.62
CA LYS A 98 8.34 -18.45 -22.95
C LYS A 98 9.51 -17.87 -23.74
N THR A 99 9.76 -16.56 -23.67
CA THR A 99 10.94 -15.97 -24.33
C THR A 99 12.25 -16.38 -23.67
N PHE A 100 12.33 -16.46 -22.34
CA PHE A 100 13.53 -16.92 -21.63
C PHE A 100 13.87 -18.40 -21.87
N VAL A 101 12.87 -19.29 -21.87
CA VAL A 101 13.07 -20.73 -22.15
C VAL A 101 13.37 -20.97 -23.63
N SER A 102 12.80 -20.17 -24.54
CA SER A 102 13.06 -20.31 -25.97
C SER A 102 14.41 -19.75 -26.41
N SER A 103 15.09 -18.96 -25.57
CA SER A 103 16.43 -18.42 -25.83
C SER A 103 17.56 -19.26 -25.22
N ASP A 104 17.25 -20.37 -24.52
CA ASP A 104 18.26 -21.26 -23.94
C ASP A 104 19.04 -21.99 -25.06
N PRO A 105 20.34 -21.66 -25.29
CA PRO A 105 21.13 -22.26 -26.35
C PRO A 105 21.37 -23.76 -26.15
N LEU A 106 21.32 -24.25 -24.91
CA LEU A 106 21.68 -25.63 -24.53
C LEU A 106 20.70 -26.71 -25.01
N ARG A 107 19.50 -26.32 -25.48
CA ARG A 107 18.49 -27.26 -26.00
C ARG A 107 18.57 -27.50 -27.50
N ARG A 108 19.35 -26.71 -28.25
CA ARG A 108 19.45 -26.83 -29.71
C ARG A 108 20.35 -27.98 -30.16
N ASP A 109 21.15 -28.53 -29.25
CA ASP A 109 22.27 -29.43 -29.55
C ASP A 109 21.89 -30.92 -29.40
N LEU A 110 20.65 -31.20 -28.97
CA LEU A 110 20.16 -32.53 -28.59
C LEU A 110 19.05 -33.05 -29.52
N ARG A 111 18.91 -32.51 -30.74
CA ARG A 111 17.96 -32.98 -31.76
C ARG A 111 18.62 -33.26 -33.09
#